data_AF-A0A7J6GD11-F1
#
_entry.id   AF-A0A7J6GD11-F1
#
_cell.length_a   1.000
_cell.length_b   1.000
_cell.length_c   1.000
_cell.angle_alpha   90.00
_cell.angle_beta   90.00
_cell.angle_gamma   90.00
#
_symmetry.space_group_name_H-M   'P 1'
#
loop_
_entity.id
_entity.type
_entity.pdbx_description
1 polymer ?
#
loop_
_entity_poly.entity_id
_entity_poly.type
_entity_poly.pdbx_seq_one_letter_code
_entity_poly.pdbx_strand_id
1 'polypeptide(L)' 'MTLWVGEKYWHVKLLAYKSKYKFSAGFAVFARQNSLQPGDICIFELIKRNQAEMKVSITRPTCLANPPES' A
#
# COMPACT_ATOMS: atom_id res chain seq x y z
N MET A 1 -2.43 12.63 -3.10
CA MET A 1 -3.12 11.85 -2.05
C MET A 1 -2.11 11.48 -0.99
N THR A 2 -2.59 11.19 0.22
CA THR A 2 -1.73 10.82 1.34
C THR A 2 -2.02 9.38 1.75
N LEU A 3 -0.98 8.55 1.79
CA LEU A 3 -1.05 7.18 2.27
C LEU A 3 -0.49 7.12 3.68
N TRP A 4 -1.26 6.59 4.63
CA TRP A 4 -0.87 6.47 6.04
C TRP A 4 -0.57 5.02 6.39
N VAL A 5 0.53 4.75 7.10
CA VAL A 5 0.82 3.45 7.73
C VAL A 5 1.17 3.72 9.18
N GLY A 6 0.24 3.40 10.09
CA GLY A 6 0.32 3.86 11.47
C GLY A 6 0.34 5.40 11.51
N GLU A 7 1.37 5.96 12.14
CA GLU A 7 1.56 7.42 12.27
C GLU A 7 2.42 8.03 11.15
N LYS A 8 3.00 7.20 10.28
CA LYS A 8 3.82 7.67 9.15
C LYS A 8 2.95 7.87 7.91
N TYR A 9 3.33 8.84 7.09
CA TYR A 9 2.63 9.10 5.84
C TYR A 9 3.56 9.37 4.66
N TRP A 10 3.01 9.18 3.47
CA TRP A 10 3.67 9.42 2.21
C TRP A 10 2.73 10.16 1.26
N HIS A 11 3.25 11.18 0.60
CA HIS A 11 2.55 11.82 -0.51
C HIS A 11 2.76 11.02 -1.79
N VAL A 12 1.65 10.58 -2.38
CA VAL A 12 1.63 9.82 -3.63
C VAL A 12 0.73 10.53 -4.64
N LYS A 13 1.18 10.59 -5.90
CA LYS A 13 0.38 11.06 -7.02
C LYS A 13 -0.46 9.92 -7.60
N LEU A 14 -1.76 10.14 -7.73
CA LEU A 14 -2.67 9.26 -8.44
C LEU A 14 -2.95 9.86 -9.82
N LEU A 15 -2.61 9.14 -10.87
CA LEU A 15 -2.94 9.51 -12.25
C LEU A 15 -4.24 8.83 -12.65
N ALA A 16 -5.18 9.61 -13.17
CA ALA A 16 -6.42 9.11 -13.75
C ALA A 16 -6.24 8.96 -15.27
N TYR A 17 -6.50 7.76 -15.77
CA TYR A 17 -6.62 7.46 -17.20
C TYR A 17 -8.07 7.06 -17.49
N LYS A 18 -8.42 6.97 -18.78
CA LYS A 18 -9.81 6.71 -19.23
C LYS A 18 -10.52 5.55 -18.53
N SER A 19 -9.81 4.47 -18.18
CA SER A 19 -10.39 3.27 -17.55
C SER A 19 -9.61 2.75 -16.34
N LYS A 20 -8.59 3.47 -15.88
CA LYS A 20 -7.73 3.01 -14.78
C LYS A 20 -7.11 4.16 -14.01
N TYR A 21 -6.78 3.88 -12.76
CA TYR A 21 -5.98 4.78 -11.93
C TYR A 21 -4.62 4.13 -11.66
N LYS A 22 -3.58 4.95 -11.57
CA LYS A 22 -2.21 4.49 -11.30
C LYS A 22 -1.53 5.36 -10.27
N PHE A 23 -0.98 4.75 -9.22
CA PHE A 23 -0.01 5.43 -8.37
C PHE A 23 1.28 5.68 -9.15
N SER A 24 1.81 6.90 -9.08
CA SER A 24 3.00 7.34 -9.81
C SER A 24 4.05 7.89 -8.85
N ALA A 25 4.38 9.18 -8.95
CA ALA A 25 5.39 9.81 -8.10
C ALA A 25 5.08 9.59 -6.62
N GLY A 26 6.11 9.27 -5.84
CA GLY A 26 6.02 8.98 -4.40
C GLY A 26 5.74 7.51 -4.07
N PHE A 27 5.11 6.73 -4.96
CA PHE A 27 4.78 5.33 -4.66
C PHE A 27 6.02 4.44 -4.48
N ALA A 28 7.07 4.65 -5.29
CA ALA A 28 8.32 3.89 -5.15
C ALA A 28 9.02 4.15 -3.80
N VAL A 29 8.95 5.39 -3.30
CA VAL A 29 9.48 5.75 -1.97
C VAL A 29 8.66 5.09 -0.87
N PHE A 30 7.33 5.16 -0.97
CA PHE A 30 6.40 4.47 -0.08
C PHE A 30 6.69 2.96 -0.01
N ALA A 31 6.81 2.30 -1.17
CA ALA A 31 7.05 0.87 -1.25
C ALA A 31 8.40 0.48 -0.63
N ARG A 32 9.47 1.22 -0.95
CA ARG A 32 10.81 0.96 -0.41
C ARG A 32 10.88 1.17 1.10
N GLN A 33 10.28 2.24 1.62
CA GLN A 33 10.35 2.56 3.06
C GLN A 33 9.45 1.65 3.92
N ASN A 34 8.43 1.03 3.34
CA ASN A 34 7.62 0.02 4.00
C ASN A 34 8.07 -1.43 3.69
N SER A 35 9.20 -1.57 2.98
CA SER A 35 9.77 -2.85 2.56
C SER A 35 8.76 -3.76 1.86
N LEU A 36 7.88 -3.19 1.03
CA LEU A 36 6.88 -3.96 0.30
C LEU A 36 7.55 -4.98 -0.63
N GLN A 37 7.10 -6.21 -0.57
CA GLN A 37 7.54 -7.31 -1.43
C GLN A 37 6.40 -7.82 -2.31
N PRO A 38 6.71 -8.43 -3.47
CA PRO A 38 5.72 -9.23 -4.20
C PRO A 38 5.10 -10.28 -3.28
N GLY A 39 3.76 -10.35 -3.24
CA GLY A 39 3.01 -11.22 -2.35
C GLY A 39 2.41 -10.51 -1.12
N ASP A 40 2.91 -9.32 -0.77
CA ASP A 40 2.29 -8.51 0.28
C ASP A 40 0.88 -8.04 -0.15
N ILE A 41 -0.04 -8.03 0.81
CA ILE A 41 -1.40 -7.55 0.63
C ILE A 41 -1.49 -6.16 1.24
N CYS A 42 -1.82 -5.16 0.42
CA CYS A 42 -2.07 -3.79 0.86
C CYS A 42 -3.56 -3.49 0.78
N ILE A 43 -4.19 -3.17 1.91
CA ILE A 43 -5.58 -2.73 1.99
C ILE A 43 -5.58 -1.22 2.10
N PHE A 44 -6.26 -0.54 1.16
CA PHE A 44 -6.38 0.91 1.11
C PHE A 44 -7.78 1.34 1.54
N GLU A 45 -7.89 1.91 2.74
CA GLU A 45 -9.14 2.37 3.32
C GLU A 45 -9.24 3.89 3.19
N LEU A 46 -10.30 4.41 2.55
CA LEU A 46 -10.52 5.86 2.44
C LEU A 46 -10.96 6.42 3.79
N ILE A 47 -10.11 7.20 4.44
CA ILE A 47 -10.41 7.81 5.75
C ILE A 47 -10.93 9.24 5.63
N LYS A 48 -10.54 9.97 4.57
CA LYS A 48 -11.04 11.32 4.31
C LYS A 48 -11.13 11.62 2.82
N ARG A 49 -12.37 11.75 2.32
CA ARG A 49 -12.65 11.97 0.89
C ARG A 49 -12.11 13.32 0.39
N ASN A 50 -12.36 14.38 1.15
CA ASN A 50 -12.03 15.75 0.69
C ASN A 50 -10.52 16.02 0.60
N GLN A 51 -9.69 15.28 1.34
CA GLN A 51 -8.24 15.41 1.34
C GLN A 51 -7.53 14.24 0.62
N ALA A 52 -8.32 13.29 0.07
CA ALA A 52 -7.83 12.07 -0.54
C ALA A 52 -6.79 11.36 0.34
N GLU A 53 -7.18 11.08 1.58
CA GLU A 53 -6.35 10.37 2.55
C GLU A 53 -6.78 8.91 2.66
N MET A 54 -5.82 8.01 2.59
CA MET A 54 -6.02 6.58 2.69
C MET A 54 -5.17 6.00 3.82
N LYS A 55 -5.78 5.25 4.72
CA LYS A 55 -5.05 4.35 5.62
C LYS A 55 -4.66 3.10 4.83
N VAL A 56 -3.40 2.70 4.95
CA VAL A 56 -2.86 1.51 4.31
C VAL A 56 -2.48 0.49 5.39
N SER A 57 -3.14 -0.64 5.36
CA SER A 57 -2.81 -1.81 6.18
C SER A 57 -2.03 -2.79 5.32
N ILE A 58 -0.83 -3.18 5.76
CA ILE A 58 0.07 -4.07 5.03
C ILE A 58 0.10 -5.42 5.75
N THR A 59 -0.42 -6.46 5.11
CA THR A 59 -0.35 -7.83 5.59
C THR A 59 0.70 -8.56 4.77
N ARG A 60 1.58 -9.30 5.44
CA ARG A 60 2.63 -10.10 4.82
C ARG A 60 2.29 -11.56 5.02
N PRO A 61 1.67 -12.23 4.02
CA PRO A 61 1.45 -13.66 4.11
C PRO A 61 2.83 -14.33 4.17
N THR A 62 3.11 -15.07 5.24
CA THR A 62 4.28 -15.94 5.26
C THR A 62 4.07 -17.04 4.21
N CYS A 63 4.99 -17.15 3.26
CA CYS A 63 5.16 -18.41 2.54
C CYS A 63 5.56 -19.47 3.59
N LEU A 64 4.74 -20.51 3.78
CA LEU A 64 4.95 -21.68 4.65
C LEU A 64 4.64 -21.49 6.16
N ALA A 65 3.40 -21.76 6.57
CA ALA A 65 3.26 -22.68 7.69
C ALA A 65 3.78 -24.03 7.16
N ASN A 66 4.97 -24.45 7.60
CA ASN A 66 5.54 -25.74 7.20
C ASN A 66 4.50 -26.84 7.51
N PRO A 67 4.14 -27.72 6.55
CA PRO A 67 3.49 -28.97 6.94
C PRO A 67 4.45 -29.73 7.87
N PRO A 68 3.96 -30.44 8.91
CA PRO A 68 4.83 -31.24 9.75
C PRO A 68 5.58 -32.24 8.86
N GLU A 69 6.92 -32.22 8.94
CA GLU A 69 7.79 -33.13 8.19
C GLU A 69 7.37 -34.59 8.47
N SER A 70 7.20 -35.36 7.40
CA SER A 70 7.03 -36.82 7.42
C SER A 70 8.29 -37.51 6.94
#